data_AF-L8FN48-F1
#
_entry.id   AF-L8FN48-F1
#
_cell.length_a   1.000
_cell.length_b   1.000
_cell.length_c   1.000
_cell.angle_alpha   90.00
_cell.angle_beta   90.00
_cell.angle_gamma   90.00
#
_symmetry.space_group_name_H-M   'P 1'
#
loop_
_entity.id
_entity.type
_entity.pdbx_description
1 polymer ?
#
loop_
_entity_poly.entity_id
_entity_poly.type
_entity_poly.pdbx_seq_one_letter_code
_entity_poly.pdbx_strand_id
1 'polypeptide(L)'
;MAKVKIAAPPIFSHSCAYALCPHTRNVPDKVLHLVKAKGSVVMVNFMPDFVSCVAANPPNESGLPDFDEAGSMLGRVADHVVYIGELIGFEHVGIGSDFDGIGSAEGVGGCDEVSRFGGGVAEEGGE
;
A
#
# COMPACT_ATOMS: atom_id res chain seq x y z
N MET A 1 -13.19 24.79 -23.27
CA MET A 1 -12.80 24.41 -21.88
C MET A 1 -11.29 24.49 -21.77
N ALA A 2 -10.75 25.35 -20.90
CA ALA A 2 -9.31 25.38 -20.63
C ALA A 2 -8.93 24.20 -19.71
N LYS A 3 -7.96 23.38 -20.12
CA LYS A 3 -7.44 22.29 -19.29
C LYS A 3 -6.44 22.89 -18.30
N VAL A 4 -6.67 22.68 -17.00
CA VAL A 4 -5.67 22.98 -15.96
C VAL A 4 -4.46 22.08 -16.20
N LYS A 5 -3.29 22.67 -16.48
CA LYS A 5 -2.02 21.95 -16.56
C LYS A 5 -1.42 21.89 -15.16
N ILE A 6 -1.30 20.69 -14.61
CA ILE A 6 -0.55 20.44 -13.38
C ILE A 6 0.93 20.35 -13.76
N ALA A 7 1.79 21.09 -13.05
CA ALA A 7 3.21 21.22 -13.39
C ALA A 7 4.08 20.06 -12.88
N ALA A 8 3.60 19.31 -11.87
CA ALA A 8 4.31 18.18 -11.26
C ALA A 8 3.47 16.90 -11.34
N PRO A 9 4.09 15.71 -11.30
CA PRO A 9 3.37 14.44 -11.22
C PRO A 9 2.47 14.41 -9.96
N PRO A 10 1.19 13.99 -10.07
CA PRO A 10 0.38 13.69 -8.89
C PRO A 10 0.98 12.50 -8.14
N ILE A 11 0.62 12.29 -6.87
CA ILE A 11 1.07 11.13 -6.09
C ILE A 11 -0.10 10.45 -5.40
N PHE A 12 0.03 9.16 -5.10
CA PHE A 12 -0.84 8.45 -4.16
C PHE A 12 -0.17 8.48 -2.80
N SER A 13 -0.58 9.40 -1.92
CA SER A 13 0.15 9.67 -0.67
C SER A 13 -0.01 8.61 0.43
N HIS A 14 -1.02 7.75 0.34
CA HIS A 14 -1.32 6.69 1.31
C HIS A 14 -2.31 5.69 0.67
N SER A 15 -1.81 4.73 -0.10
CA SER A 15 -2.62 3.68 -0.75
C SER A 15 -1.79 2.42 -0.98
N CYS A 16 -2.43 1.26 -1.14
CA CYS A 16 -1.72 -0.01 -1.34
C CYS A 16 -2.04 -0.62 -2.73
N ALA A 17 -1.55 -1.83 -3.01
CA ALA A 17 -1.76 -2.53 -4.28
C ALA A 17 -3.09 -3.30 -4.28
N TYR A 18 -3.96 -3.04 -5.27
CA TYR A 18 -5.28 -3.67 -5.35
C TYR A 18 -5.19 -5.19 -5.59
N ALA A 19 -4.16 -5.63 -6.30
CA ALA A 19 -3.97 -7.06 -6.60
C ALA A 19 -3.74 -7.92 -5.35
N LEU A 20 -3.13 -7.36 -4.30
CA LEU A 20 -2.91 -8.06 -3.03
C LEU A 20 -4.09 -7.92 -2.07
N CYS A 21 -4.69 -6.73 -2.02
CA CYS A 21 -5.91 -6.48 -1.25
C CYS A 21 -6.91 -5.69 -2.13
N PRO A 22 -8.00 -6.33 -2.60
CA PRO A 22 -8.96 -5.72 -3.55
C PRO A 22 -9.92 -4.72 -2.90
N HIS A 23 -9.37 -3.77 -2.15
CA HIS A 23 -10.09 -2.68 -1.51
C HIS A 23 -10.16 -1.45 -2.43
N THR A 24 -11.27 -0.72 -2.42
CA THR A 24 -11.49 0.45 -3.33
C THR A 24 -10.50 1.60 -3.14
N ARG A 25 -9.83 1.65 -1.98
CA ARG A 25 -8.76 2.62 -1.68
C ARG A 25 -7.40 2.24 -2.28
N ASN A 26 -7.25 1.01 -2.76
CA ASN A 26 -6.00 0.50 -3.33
C ASN A 26 -5.93 0.71 -4.84
N VAL A 27 -4.71 0.81 -5.34
CA VAL A 27 -4.39 1.20 -6.71
C VAL A 27 -4.38 -0.05 -7.61
N PRO A 28 -5.22 -0.12 -8.66
CA PRO A 28 -5.18 -1.20 -9.63
C PRO A 28 -3.93 -1.15 -10.52
N ASP A 29 -3.45 -2.29 -11.00
CA ASP A 29 -2.22 -2.39 -11.81
C ASP A 29 -2.22 -1.49 -13.04
N LYS A 30 -3.37 -1.37 -13.71
CA LYS A 30 -3.54 -0.45 -14.84
C LYS A 30 -3.21 1.01 -14.46
N VAL A 31 -3.49 1.40 -13.22
CA VAL A 31 -3.19 2.73 -12.68
C VAL A 31 -1.73 2.80 -12.21
N LEU A 32 -1.17 1.73 -11.64
CA LEU A 32 0.26 1.65 -11.32
C LEU A 32 1.13 1.86 -12.57
N HIS A 33 0.78 1.27 -13.71
CA HIS A 33 1.49 1.55 -14.95
C HIS A 33 1.38 3.02 -15.41
N LEU A 34 0.27 3.70 -15.10
CA LEU A 34 0.15 5.14 -15.33
C LEU A 34 1.00 5.95 -14.35
N VAL A 35 1.17 5.50 -13.11
CA VAL A 35 2.08 6.12 -12.13
C VAL A 35 3.49 6.16 -12.71
N LYS A 36 3.99 5.01 -13.18
CA LYS A 36 5.29 4.91 -13.87
C LYS A 36 5.37 5.86 -15.06
N ALA A 37 4.38 5.80 -15.96
CA ALA A 37 4.36 6.61 -17.18
C ALA A 37 4.33 8.13 -16.90
N LYS A 38 3.98 8.54 -15.69
CA LYS A 38 3.93 9.95 -15.26
C LYS A 38 5.09 10.37 -14.36
N GLY A 39 6.01 9.47 -14.01
CA GLY A 39 7.05 9.78 -13.03
C GLY A 39 6.48 10.06 -11.63
N SER A 40 5.36 9.42 -11.30
CA SER A 40 4.62 9.56 -10.04
C SER A 40 5.11 8.52 -9.02
N VAL A 41 4.58 8.56 -7.79
CA VAL A 41 4.88 7.58 -6.74
C VAL A 41 3.60 7.12 -6.04
N VAL A 42 3.62 5.89 -5.53
CA VAL A 42 2.64 5.33 -4.60
C VAL A 42 3.31 5.12 -3.24
N MET A 43 2.73 5.72 -2.20
CA MET A 43 3.19 5.60 -0.84
C MET A 43 2.30 4.60 -0.10
N VAL A 44 2.85 3.45 0.30
CA VAL A 44 2.13 2.32 0.91
C VAL A 44 1.58 2.72 2.28
N ASN A 45 0.26 2.52 2.47
CA ASN A 45 -0.49 2.85 3.68
C ASN A 45 -0.37 1.73 4.72
N PHE A 46 -0.55 2.08 6.00
CA PHE A 46 -0.53 1.16 7.15
C PHE A 46 -1.93 0.91 7.76
N MET A 47 -2.99 1.38 7.11
CA MET A 47 -4.36 1.07 7.49
C MET A 47 -4.59 -0.45 7.33
N PRO A 48 -4.93 -1.19 8.41
CA PRO A 48 -5.05 -2.64 8.39
C PRO A 48 -5.95 -3.17 7.27
N ASP A 49 -7.12 -2.55 7.09
CA ASP A 49 -8.13 -2.92 6.07
C ASP A 49 -7.63 -2.80 4.62
N PHE A 50 -6.54 -2.06 4.37
CA PHE A 50 -5.99 -1.86 3.02
C PHE A 50 -4.78 -2.77 2.75
N VAL A 51 -4.23 -3.38 3.79
CA VAL A 51 -2.92 -4.05 3.77
C VAL A 51 -3.05 -5.55 4.02
N SER A 52 -3.80 -5.94 5.06
CA SER A 52 -3.94 -7.34 5.46
C SER A 52 -5.35 -7.82 5.18
N CYS A 53 -5.54 -8.50 4.06
CA CYS A 53 -6.85 -8.83 3.54
C CYS A 53 -6.93 -10.28 3.10
N VAL A 54 -8.07 -10.92 3.36
CA VAL A 54 -8.41 -12.25 2.85
C VAL A 54 -9.74 -12.18 2.11
N ALA A 55 -9.92 -13.08 1.14
CA ALA A 55 -11.19 -13.18 0.44
C ALA A 55 -12.31 -13.51 1.45
N ALA A 56 -13.37 -12.68 1.47
CA ALA A 56 -14.51 -12.91 2.33
C ALA A 56 -15.18 -14.26 1.98
N ASN A 57 -15.32 -15.14 2.96
CA ASN A 57 -15.90 -16.46 2.78
C ASN A 57 -16.74 -16.89 4.01
N PRO A 58 -18.08 -16.89 3.92
CA PRO A 58 -18.89 -16.55 2.74
C PRO A 58 -18.79 -15.06 2.36
N PRO A 59 -19.17 -14.67 1.13
CA PRO A 59 -19.18 -13.27 0.73
C PRO A 59 -20.00 -12.41 1.71
N ASN A 60 -19.42 -11.32 2.19
CA ASN A 60 -20.09 -10.35 3.06
C ASN A 60 -20.96 -9.38 2.24
N GLU A 61 -21.82 -8.61 2.92
CA GLU A 61 -22.72 -7.64 2.26
C GLU A 61 -21.97 -6.43 1.66
N SER A 62 -20.76 -6.14 2.13
CA SER A 62 -19.96 -5.01 1.65
C SER A 62 -19.28 -5.29 0.31
N GLY A 63 -19.11 -6.57 -0.06
CA GLY A 63 -18.38 -6.99 -1.27
C GLY A 63 -16.89 -6.67 -1.20
N LEU A 64 -16.37 -6.40 -0.01
CA LEU A 64 -14.96 -6.12 0.27
C LEU A 64 -14.29 -7.34 0.91
N PRO A 65 -12.96 -7.49 0.79
CA PRO A 65 -12.25 -8.53 1.53
C PRO A 65 -12.38 -8.32 3.05
N ASP A 66 -12.30 -9.42 3.80
CA ASP A 66 -12.26 -9.38 5.27
C ASP A 66 -10.82 -9.11 5.73
N PHE A 67 -10.66 -8.58 6.95
CA PHE A 67 -9.35 -8.35 7.55
C PHE A 67 -8.65 -9.68 7.90
N ASP A 68 -7.36 -9.78 7.56
CA ASP A 68 -6.51 -10.92 7.91
C ASP A 68 -5.73 -10.63 9.20
N GLU A 69 -6.25 -11.12 10.34
CA GLU A 69 -5.60 -11.01 11.64
C GLU A 69 -4.35 -11.91 11.79
N ALA A 70 -4.21 -12.93 10.94
CA ALA A 70 -3.12 -13.90 11.05
C ALA A 70 -1.81 -13.41 10.40
N GLY A 71 -1.92 -12.51 9.42
CA GLY A 71 -0.78 -11.90 8.74
C GLY A 71 0.00 -10.93 9.64
N SER A 72 1.33 -10.99 9.59
CA SER A 72 2.17 -9.93 10.16
C SER A 72 1.94 -8.65 9.39
N MET A 73 1.46 -7.60 10.05
CA MET A 73 1.13 -6.33 9.42
C MET A 73 2.33 -5.71 8.69
N LEU A 74 3.51 -5.73 9.34
CA LEU A 74 4.75 -5.25 8.71
C LEU A 74 5.14 -6.09 7.49
N GLY A 75 4.94 -7.41 7.56
CA GLY A 75 5.17 -8.31 6.42
C GLY A 75 4.23 -7.98 5.25
N ARG A 76 2.94 -7.76 5.53
CA ARG A 76 1.96 -7.38 4.51
C ARG A 76 2.26 -6.02 3.89
N VAL A 77 2.70 -5.04 4.68
CA VAL A 77 3.21 -3.76 4.16
C VAL A 77 4.38 -4.00 3.21
N ALA A 78 5.34 -4.85 3.60
CA ALA A 78 6.49 -5.18 2.77
C ALA A 78 6.07 -5.88 1.46
N ASP A 79 5.12 -6.81 1.51
CA ASP A 79 4.55 -7.47 0.32
C ASP A 79 4.02 -6.43 -0.67
N HIS A 80 3.31 -5.40 -0.19
CA HIS A 80 2.84 -4.30 -1.04
C HIS A 80 3.97 -3.48 -1.65
N VAL A 81 5.01 -3.16 -0.88
CA VAL A 81 6.18 -2.41 -1.38
C VAL A 81 6.89 -3.20 -2.46
N VAL A 82 7.17 -4.49 -2.21
CA VAL A 82 7.83 -5.40 -3.14
C VAL A 82 7.00 -5.55 -4.41
N TYR A 83 5.71 -5.86 -4.28
CA TYR A 83 4.83 -6.03 -5.44
C TYR A 83 4.81 -4.79 -6.36
N ILE A 84 4.68 -3.59 -5.79
CA ILE A 84 4.68 -2.35 -6.59
C ILE A 84 6.08 -2.13 -7.19
N GLY A 85 7.14 -2.33 -6.40
CA GLY A 85 8.53 -2.16 -6.82
C GLY A 85 8.90 -3.08 -7.99
N GLU A 86 8.49 -4.34 -7.96
CA GLU A 86 8.69 -5.30 -9.04
C GLU A 86 7.85 -4.96 -10.28
N LEU A 87 6.60 -4.53 -10.09
CA LEU A 87 5.69 -4.24 -11.20
C LEU A 87 6.07 -2.97 -11.97
N ILE A 88 6.46 -1.90 -11.27
CA ILE A 88 6.68 -0.59 -11.88
C ILE A 88 8.04 0.05 -11.64
N GLY A 89 8.86 -0.48 -10.72
CA GLY A 89 10.18 0.04 -10.35
C GLY A 89 10.18 0.61 -8.92
N PHE A 90 11.23 0.35 -8.15
CA PHE A 90 11.34 0.77 -6.76
C PHE A 90 11.45 2.30 -6.58
N GLU A 91 11.83 3.05 -7.62
CA GLU A 91 11.77 4.51 -7.63
C GLU A 91 10.35 5.10 -7.58
N HIS A 92 9.33 4.25 -7.81
CA HIS A 92 7.92 4.64 -7.84
C HIS A 92 7.12 4.22 -6.61
N VAL A 93 7.78 3.69 -5.57
CA VAL A 93 7.14 3.25 -4.33
C VAL A 93 7.81 3.87 -3.10
N GLY A 94 7.02 4.19 -2.08
CA GLY A 94 7.50 4.66 -0.79
C GLY A 94 6.53 4.28 0.33
N ILE A 95 6.67 4.91 1.50
CA ILE A 95 5.83 4.64 2.66
C ILE A 95 5.03 5.88 3.05
N GLY A 96 3.71 5.72 3.20
CA GLY A 96 2.77 6.77 3.58
C GLY A 96 1.81 6.27 4.64
N SER A 97 2.27 6.21 5.89
CA SER A 97 1.64 5.46 6.98
C SER A 97 0.24 5.90 7.37
N ASP A 98 -0.17 7.13 7.06
CA ASP A 98 -1.45 7.69 7.49
C ASP A 98 -1.58 7.83 9.03
N PHE A 99 -0.45 8.07 9.72
CA PHE A 99 -0.42 8.33 11.17
C PHE A 99 -1.36 9.48 11.56
N ASP A 100 -2.05 9.34 12.68
CA ASP A 100 -3.10 10.24 13.19
C ASP A 100 -4.34 10.40 12.26
N GLY A 101 -4.35 9.75 11.09
CA GLY A 101 -5.48 9.71 10.15
C GLY A 101 -6.32 8.43 10.25
N ILE A 102 -5.75 7.35 10.79
CA ILE A 102 -6.45 6.09 11.06
C ILE A 102 -7.12 6.15 12.44
N GLY A 103 -8.45 5.97 12.50
CA GLY A 103 -9.24 6.10 13.73
C GLY A 103 -8.90 5.07 14.84
N SER A 104 -8.01 4.12 14.53
CA SER A 104 -7.51 3.09 15.43
C SER A 104 -6.07 2.71 15.02
N ALA A 105 -5.11 3.54 15.39
CA ALA A 105 -3.69 3.14 15.40
C ALA A 105 -3.41 2.13 16.54
N GLU A 106 -4.33 2.01 17.51
CA GLU A 106 -4.35 0.97 18.56
C GLU A 106 -4.60 -0.42 17.93
N GLY A 107 -3.60 -0.98 17.26
CA GLY A 107 -3.72 -2.32 16.67
C GLY A 107 -2.72 -2.65 15.57
N VAL A 108 -1.97 -1.67 15.05
CA VAL A 108 -1.03 -1.90 13.95
C VAL A 108 0.33 -2.37 14.49
N GLY A 109 0.31 -3.50 15.21
CA GLY A 109 1.48 -4.06 15.89
C GLY A 109 2.69 -4.15 14.96
N GLY A 110 3.72 -3.36 15.28
CA GLY A 110 4.99 -3.36 14.53
C GLY A 110 5.17 -2.17 13.58
N CYS A 111 4.11 -1.42 13.30
CA CYS A 111 4.15 -0.18 12.51
C CYS A 111 3.97 1.08 13.37
N ASP A 112 3.82 0.93 14.68
CA ASP A 112 3.58 2.02 15.64
C ASP A 112 4.80 2.94 15.85
N GLU A 113 5.98 2.52 15.38
CA GLU A 113 7.25 3.24 15.57
C GLU A 113 8.04 3.31 14.26
N VAL A 114 8.47 4.52 13.87
CA VAL A 114 9.23 4.79 12.63
C VAL A 114 10.52 3.96 12.53
N SER A 115 11.12 3.61 13.68
CA SER A 115 12.33 2.81 13.79
C SER A 115 12.19 1.37 13.25
N ARG A 116 10.97 0.83 13.16
CA ARG A 116 10.73 -0.55 12.70
C ARG A 116 10.68 -0.71 11.18
N PHE A 117 10.61 0.39 10.44
CA PHE A 117 10.46 0.40 8.99
C PHE A 117 11.75 -0.08 8.27
N GLY A 118 12.92 0.10 8.90
CA GLY A 118 14.22 -0.31 8.35
C GLY A 118 14.60 -1.77 8.63
N GLY A 119 13.87 -2.47 9.51
CA GLY A 119 14.24 -3.82 9.94
C GLY A 119 13.85 -4.94 8.96
N GLY A 120 12.89 -4.68 8.06
CA GLY A 120 12.33 -5.70 7.16
C GLY A 120 12.89 -5.73 5.74
N VAL A 121 13.77 -4.79 5.35
CA VAL A 121 14.33 -4.68 3.98
C VAL A 121 15.77 -5.20 3.90
N ALA A 122 16.35 -5.67 5.02
CA ALA A 122 17.77 -6.00 5.10
C ALA A 122 18.14 -7.46 4.78
N GLU A 123 17.19 -8.37 4.55
CA GLU A 123 17.51 -9.76 4.23
C GLU A 123 16.77 -10.25 2.98
N GLU A 124 17.18 -9.76 1.82
CA GLU A 124 17.15 -10.52 0.55
C GLU A 124 18.09 -9.81 -0.45
N GLY A 125 19.38 -9.86 -0.13
CA GLY A 125 20.47 -9.40 -0.99
C GLY A 125 21.56 -10.45 -0.97
N GLY A 126 21.37 -11.52 -1.75
CA GLY A 126 22.38 -12.56 -1.94
C GLY A 126 23.63 -12.02 -2.63
N GLU A 127 24.76 -12.61 -2.22
CA GLU A 127 26.07 -12.54 -2.87
C GLU A 127 26.08 -13.21 -4.25
#